data_AF-A0A953G1S4-F1
#
_entry.id   AF-A0A953G1S4-F1
#
_cell.length_a   1.000
_cell.length_b   1.000
_cell.length_c   1.000
_cell.angle_alpha   90.00
_cell.angle_beta   90.00
_cell.angle_gamma   90.00
#
_symmetry.space_group_name_H-M   'P 1'
#
loop_
_entity.id
_entity.type
_entity.pdbx_description
1 polymer ?
#
loop_
_entity_poly.entity_id
_entity_poly.type
_entity_poly.pdbx_seq_one_letter_code
_entity_poly.pdbx_strand_id
1 'polypeptide(L)'
;MEKPLRTRSVGLVLSSLLSAGLFLASGCSAPQVNTFPSLANQGQLALSTTNPYLGSNLFLSQEMERSTYLYNFMKGRGAPTAMELLEKGDSPSRILLYYPKDKEVYAADLMIVGKDINSRQWVTRGPYQIDRKDFKNLLRMENSMVGEPVFVLRGKEHRFRFQHDEPSDRVIAALPPPIPTPKPAPKPKKKVIYQSNGEGGVSEINPRDFRPLNSDQQAIQMAKGFAERTSNGDVVHTVRSSDETLELISRWYSGGPNNAASLAQANAIPVGTALNPGARITIPLRMIKEFKQMPEGYK
;
A
#
# COMPACT_ATOMS: atom_id res chain seq x y z
N MET A 1 92.27 2.69 -2.31
CA MET A 1 92.15 3.44 -3.58
C MET A 1 90.67 3.72 -3.82
N GLU A 2 90.36 5.01 -3.92
CA GLU A 2 89.03 5.60 -3.95
C GLU A 2 88.34 5.56 -5.33
N LYS A 3 87.00 5.37 -5.31
CA LYS A 3 85.93 6.02 -6.13
C LYS A 3 85.88 5.78 -7.67
N PRO A 4 84.78 6.10 -8.40
CA PRO A 4 83.32 6.05 -8.08
C PRO A 4 82.36 5.75 -9.30
N LEU A 5 81.02 5.76 -9.03
CA LEU A 5 79.88 6.27 -9.85
C LEU A 5 79.25 5.48 -11.04
N ARG A 6 77.95 5.17 -10.93
CA ARG A 6 76.79 5.58 -11.81
C ARG A 6 75.56 4.66 -11.54
N THR A 7 74.45 5.09 -10.92
CA THR A 7 73.28 5.92 -11.36
C THR A 7 72.32 5.33 -12.42
N ARG A 8 71.02 5.28 -12.03
CA ARG A 8 69.73 5.23 -12.80
C ARG A 8 69.35 3.86 -13.41
N SER A 9 68.10 3.41 -13.47
CA SER A 9 66.77 4.06 -13.64
C SER A 9 65.66 3.24 -12.93
N VAL A 10 64.76 3.83 -12.15
CA VAL A 10 63.41 4.30 -12.56
C VAL A 10 62.71 3.40 -13.57
N GLY A 11 61.64 2.73 -13.13
CA GLY A 11 60.73 1.91 -13.94
C GLY A 11 59.47 1.52 -13.16
N LEU A 12 58.81 2.51 -12.55
CA LEU A 12 57.56 2.35 -11.81
C LEU A 12 56.50 3.20 -12.51
N VAL A 13 55.84 2.70 -13.55
CA VAL A 13 54.60 3.30 -14.07
C VAL A 13 53.76 2.25 -14.83
N LEU A 14 52.45 2.34 -14.65
CA LEU A 14 51.35 1.79 -15.44
C LEU A 14 50.92 0.33 -15.20
N SER A 15 50.06 0.13 -14.20
CA SER A 15 48.86 -0.72 -14.38
C SER A 15 47.78 -0.40 -13.33
N SER A 16 47.21 0.81 -13.40
CA SER A 16 46.15 1.25 -12.49
C SER A 16 45.24 2.26 -13.19
N LEU A 17 44.49 1.80 -14.20
CA LEU A 17 43.57 2.65 -14.96
C LEU A 17 42.42 1.85 -15.60
N LEU A 18 41.72 1.00 -14.86
CA LEU A 18 40.49 0.37 -15.38
C LEU A 18 39.56 -0.19 -14.29
N SER A 19 39.12 0.65 -13.35
CA SER A 19 37.99 0.33 -12.44
C SER A 19 37.40 1.59 -11.79
N ALA A 20 36.95 2.54 -12.61
CA ALA A 20 36.30 3.76 -12.14
C ALA A 20 35.13 4.17 -13.06
N GLY A 21 34.26 3.23 -13.43
CA GLY A 21 33.23 3.52 -14.43
C GLY A 21 31.96 2.68 -14.35
N LEU A 22 31.51 2.25 -13.16
CA LEU A 22 30.25 1.50 -13.06
C LEU A 22 29.50 1.67 -11.73
N PHE A 23 29.47 2.88 -11.19
CA PHE A 23 28.51 3.26 -10.15
C PHE A 23 28.02 4.68 -10.50
N LEU A 24 26.75 4.98 -10.21
CA LEU A 24 25.98 6.21 -10.53
C LEU A 24 24.99 6.10 -11.70
N ALA A 25 24.47 4.91 -12.02
CA ALA A 25 23.08 4.82 -12.46
C ALA A 25 22.18 4.77 -11.21
N SER A 26 22.27 5.80 -10.37
CA SER A 26 21.23 6.11 -9.40
C SER A 26 20.04 6.56 -10.23
N GLY A 27 19.23 5.58 -10.68
CA GLY A 27 17.95 5.83 -11.30
C GLY A 27 17.04 6.47 -10.28
N CYS A 28 17.24 7.76 -10.02
CA CYS A 28 16.27 8.60 -9.36
C CYS A 28 15.05 8.59 -10.28
N SER A 29 14.12 7.67 -10.04
CA SER A 29 12.77 7.78 -10.54
C SER A 29 12.28 9.15 -10.10
N ALA A 30 12.26 10.12 -11.03
CA ALA A 30 11.87 11.48 -10.70
C ALA A 30 10.49 11.41 -10.03
N PRO A 31 10.30 12.06 -8.85
CA PRO A 31 9.00 12.09 -8.21
C PRO A 31 7.98 12.58 -9.23
N GLN A 32 6.94 11.78 -9.48
CA GLN A 32 5.97 12.10 -10.54
C GLN A 32 5.18 13.37 -10.20
N VAL A 33 5.09 13.72 -8.91
CA VAL A 33 4.45 14.93 -8.38
C VAL A 33 5.47 15.88 -7.72
N ASN A 34 6.43 16.39 -8.49
CA ASN A 34 7.46 17.31 -7.97
C ASN A 34 6.92 18.63 -7.37
N THR A 35 5.67 19.01 -7.67
CA THR A 35 5.15 20.35 -7.31
C THR A 35 4.72 20.44 -5.84
N PHE A 36 4.39 19.32 -5.19
CA PHE A 36 3.88 19.31 -3.81
C PHE A 36 4.42 18.13 -2.97
N PRO A 37 5.75 18.04 -2.75
CA PRO A 37 6.35 16.92 -2.05
C PRO A 37 5.87 16.79 -0.59
N SER A 38 5.44 17.89 0.03
CA SER A 38 4.93 17.90 1.41
C SER A 38 3.55 17.27 1.56
N LEU A 39 2.81 17.02 0.46
CA LEU A 39 1.49 16.38 0.53
C LEU A 39 1.56 14.86 0.44
N ALA A 40 2.63 14.33 -0.16
CA ALA A 40 2.81 12.90 -0.32
C ALA A 40 2.95 12.20 1.03
N ASN A 41 2.22 11.10 1.19
CA ASN A 41 2.26 10.19 2.33
C ASN A 41 1.99 10.85 3.69
N GLN A 42 1.27 11.98 3.74
CA GLN A 42 0.87 12.64 4.99
C GLN A 42 -0.41 12.07 5.63
N GLY A 43 -1.08 11.13 4.96
CA GLY A 43 -2.40 10.65 5.36
C GLY A 43 -3.54 11.48 4.76
N GLN A 44 -4.67 11.53 5.48
CA GLN A 44 -5.87 12.24 5.04
C GLN A 44 -5.68 13.76 5.11
N LEU A 45 -5.76 14.40 3.95
CA LEU A 45 -5.69 15.84 3.77
C LEU A 45 -7.09 16.38 3.48
N ALA A 46 -7.61 17.20 4.40
CA ALA A 46 -8.90 17.86 4.20
C ALA A 46 -8.85 18.83 3.00
N LEU A 47 -9.99 19.00 2.33
CA LEU A 47 -10.17 20.05 1.35
C LEU A 47 -10.88 21.25 1.99
N SER A 48 -10.42 22.46 1.68
CA SER A 48 -11.01 23.68 2.24
C SER A 48 -12.23 24.14 1.46
N THR A 49 -13.26 24.57 2.17
CA THR A 49 -14.48 25.18 1.61
C THR A 49 -14.40 26.70 1.45
N THR A 50 -13.32 27.31 1.96
CA THR A 50 -13.13 28.77 2.03
C THR A 50 -11.81 29.23 1.41
N ASN A 51 -10.74 28.43 1.48
CA ASN A 51 -9.43 28.77 0.93
C ASN A 51 -9.05 27.84 -0.24
N PRO A 52 -9.19 28.29 -1.50
CA PRO A 52 -8.86 27.45 -2.64
C PRO A 52 -7.34 27.24 -2.84
N TYR A 53 -6.51 28.00 -2.11
CA TYR A 53 -5.04 27.90 -2.14
C TYR A 53 -4.47 26.98 -1.06
N LEU A 54 -5.32 26.28 -0.29
CA LEU A 54 -4.85 25.18 0.54
C LEU A 54 -4.13 24.15 -0.35
N GLY A 55 -2.99 23.62 0.10
CA GLY A 55 -2.12 22.78 -0.73
C GLY A 55 -2.85 21.60 -1.40
N SER A 56 -3.77 20.95 -0.70
CA SER A 56 -4.60 19.86 -1.24
C SER A 56 -5.57 20.34 -2.34
N ASN A 57 -6.25 21.46 -2.14
CA ASN A 57 -7.11 22.09 -3.14
C ASN A 57 -6.31 22.52 -4.38
N LEU A 58 -5.16 23.16 -4.18
CA LEU A 58 -4.31 23.64 -5.27
C LEU A 58 -3.73 22.47 -6.09
N PHE A 59 -3.28 21.41 -5.41
CA PHE A 59 -2.81 20.19 -6.05
C PHE A 59 -3.89 19.56 -6.94
N LEU A 60 -5.08 19.29 -6.38
CA LEU A 60 -6.18 18.72 -7.16
C LEU A 60 -6.62 19.63 -8.31
N SER A 61 -6.58 20.95 -8.11
CA SER A 61 -6.90 21.92 -9.17
C SER A 61 -5.97 21.76 -10.36
N GLN A 62 -4.65 21.74 -10.13
CA GLN A 62 -3.65 21.57 -11.18
C GLN A 62 -3.75 20.21 -11.87
N GLU A 63 -4.00 19.14 -11.10
CA GLU A 63 -4.13 17.81 -11.66
C GLU A 63 -5.44 17.61 -12.44
N MET A 64 -6.53 18.30 -12.07
CA MET A 64 -7.75 18.37 -12.88
C MET A 64 -7.55 19.14 -14.18
N GLU A 65 -6.73 20.19 -14.19
CA GLU A 65 -6.39 20.90 -15.44
C GLU A 65 -5.59 20.03 -16.41
N ARG A 66 -4.71 19.18 -15.87
CA ARG A 66 -3.89 18.24 -16.65
C ARG A 66 -4.66 16.99 -17.07
N SER A 67 -5.56 16.50 -16.23
CA SER A 67 -6.31 15.27 -16.46
C SER A 67 -7.79 15.50 -16.71
N THR A 68 -8.21 15.27 -17.96
CA THR A 68 -9.62 15.34 -18.36
C THR A 68 -10.46 14.26 -17.65
N TYR A 69 -9.89 13.08 -17.39
CA TYR A 69 -10.57 12.01 -16.64
C TYR A 69 -10.89 12.41 -15.21
N LEU A 70 -9.91 12.97 -14.47
CA LEU A 70 -10.13 13.45 -13.11
C LEU A 70 -11.13 14.60 -13.06
N TYR A 71 -11.00 15.58 -13.97
CA TYR A 71 -11.96 16.69 -14.05
C TYR A 71 -13.39 16.19 -14.29
N ASN A 72 -13.59 15.30 -15.25
CA ASN A 72 -14.93 14.76 -15.55
C ASN A 72 -15.47 13.93 -14.39
N PHE A 73 -14.63 13.15 -13.72
CA PHE A 73 -15.00 12.42 -12.51
C PHE A 73 -15.50 13.38 -11.42
N MET A 74 -14.73 14.43 -11.11
CA MET A 74 -15.08 15.43 -10.10
C MET A 74 -16.34 16.21 -10.47
N LYS A 75 -16.54 16.50 -11.76
CA LYS A 75 -17.77 17.12 -12.29
C LYS A 75 -19.01 16.24 -12.13
N GLY A 76 -18.88 14.94 -12.34
CA GLY A 76 -19.99 13.99 -12.21
C GLY A 76 -20.29 13.64 -10.75
N ARG A 77 -19.24 13.36 -9.96
CA ARG A 77 -19.38 12.85 -8.59
C ARG A 77 -19.52 13.95 -7.53
N GLY A 78 -18.92 15.11 -7.75
CA GLY A 78 -18.72 16.14 -6.73
C GLY A 78 -17.34 16.09 -6.09
N ALA A 79 -16.99 17.14 -5.33
CA ALA A 79 -15.71 17.23 -4.65
C ALA A 79 -15.65 16.34 -3.40
N PRO A 80 -14.57 15.57 -3.17
CA PRO A 80 -14.45 14.75 -1.96
C PRO A 80 -14.26 15.64 -0.72
N THR A 81 -14.52 15.08 0.46
CA THR A 81 -14.26 15.76 1.74
C THR A 81 -12.76 15.88 2.00
N ALA A 82 -12.02 14.82 1.70
CA ALA A 82 -10.58 14.73 1.90
C ALA A 82 -9.94 13.92 0.77
N MET A 83 -8.63 14.10 0.63
CA MET A 83 -7.81 13.31 -0.27
C MET A 83 -6.58 12.76 0.44
N GLU A 84 -5.94 11.74 -0.10
CA GLU A 84 -4.64 11.27 0.35
C GLU A 84 -3.78 10.98 -0.87
N LEU A 85 -2.57 11.54 -0.91
CA LEU A 85 -1.61 11.32 -1.98
C LEU A 85 -0.60 10.27 -1.53
N LEU A 86 -0.60 9.13 -2.20
CA LEU A 86 0.31 8.01 -1.95
C LEU A 86 1.37 7.97 -3.04
N GLU A 87 2.62 8.14 -2.64
CA GLU A 87 3.78 7.95 -3.51
C GLU A 87 4.60 6.79 -2.96
N LYS A 88 4.72 5.71 -3.72
CA LYS A 88 5.59 4.57 -3.41
C LYS A 88 6.62 4.47 -4.53
N GLY A 89 7.92 4.43 -4.18
CA GLY A 89 9.04 4.60 -5.13
C GLY A 89 8.83 4.03 -6.53
N ASP A 90 8.55 2.73 -6.64
CA ASP A 90 8.41 2.06 -7.94
C ASP A 90 6.95 1.96 -8.46
N SER A 91 5.97 2.44 -7.70
CA SER A 91 4.56 2.38 -8.08
C SER A 91 4.09 3.73 -8.64
N PRO A 92 3.11 3.73 -9.57
CA PRO A 92 2.48 4.98 -9.98
C PRO A 92 1.89 5.70 -8.78
N SER A 93 1.98 7.03 -8.80
CA SER A 93 1.34 7.86 -7.78
C SER A 93 -0.16 7.58 -7.74
N ARG A 94 -0.73 7.53 -6.53
CA ARG A 94 -2.15 7.24 -6.31
C ARG A 94 -2.78 8.32 -5.44
N ILE A 95 -3.96 8.80 -5.83
CA ILE A 95 -4.78 9.66 -4.98
C ILE A 95 -5.96 8.83 -4.46
N LEU A 96 -6.21 8.84 -3.16
CA LEU A 96 -7.47 8.39 -2.59
C LEU A 96 -8.39 9.59 -2.40
N LEU A 97 -9.63 9.50 -2.86
CA LEU A 97 -10.66 10.54 -2.78
C LEU A 97 -11.77 10.03 -1.86
N TYR A 98 -11.95 10.65 -0.71
CA TYR A 98 -12.84 10.18 0.35
C TYR A 98 -14.20 10.88 0.34
N TYR A 99 -15.27 10.07 0.34
CA TYR A 99 -16.67 10.48 0.36
C TYR A 99 -17.38 9.88 1.59
N PRO A 100 -17.12 10.41 2.79
CA PRO A 100 -17.66 9.87 4.04
C PRO A 100 -19.19 9.80 4.09
N LYS A 101 -19.91 10.76 3.50
CA LYS A 101 -21.38 10.71 3.42
C LYS A 101 -21.91 9.39 2.85
N ASP A 102 -21.29 8.94 1.77
CA ASP A 102 -21.66 7.72 1.04
C ASP A 102 -20.92 6.47 1.57
N LYS A 103 -19.96 6.66 2.48
CA LYS A 103 -19.03 5.62 2.99
C LYS A 103 -18.15 5.02 1.89
N GLU A 104 -17.81 5.84 0.90
CA GLU A 104 -17.06 5.42 -0.29
C GLU A 104 -15.69 6.10 -0.38
N VAL A 105 -14.72 5.38 -0.93
CA VAL A 105 -13.42 5.92 -1.36
C VAL A 105 -13.16 5.52 -2.80
N TYR A 106 -12.60 6.44 -3.58
CA TYR A 106 -12.15 6.18 -4.95
C TYR A 106 -10.64 6.28 -5.00
N ALA A 107 -10.00 5.41 -5.78
CA ALA A 107 -8.57 5.46 -6.05
C ALA A 107 -8.34 5.98 -7.46
N ALA A 108 -7.61 7.09 -7.60
CA ALA A 108 -7.13 7.59 -8.88
C ALA A 108 -5.66 7.19 -9.04
N ASP A 109 -5.35 6.38 -10.04
CA ASP A 109 -3.98 5.99 -10.37
C ASP A 109 -3.44 6.89 -11.48
N LEU A 110 -2.21 7.40 -11.34
CA LEU A 110 -1.55 8.17 -12.39
C LEU A 110 -1.06 7.23 -13.49
N MET A 111 -1.60 7.40 -14.69
CA MET A 111 -1.23 6.60 -15.87
C MET A 111 -0.67 7.51 -16.96
N ILE A 112 0.39 7.06 -17.63
CA ILE A 112 0.90 7.70 -18.84
C ILE A 112 0.09 7.15 -20.01
N VAL A 113 -0.68 8.00 -20.68
CA VAL A 113 -1.55 7.61 -21.80
C VAL A 113 -0.87 7.97 -23.11
N GLY A 114 -0.27 6.99 -23.77
CA GLY A 114 0.39 7.17 -25.07
C GLY A 114 1.91 7.26 -24.98
N LYS A 115 2.54 7.81 -26.04
CA LYS A 115 4.00 7.93 -26.14
C LYS A 115 4.55 9.24 -25.58
N ASP A 116 3.69 10.24 -25.35
CA ASP A 116 4.11 11.53 -24.82
C ASP A 116 4.25 11.43 -23.29
N ILE A 117 5.38 11.91 -22.77
CA ILE A 117 5.62 11.95 -21.33
C ILE A 117 4.68 12.94 -20.64
N ASN A 118 4.14 13.91 -21.40
CA ASN A 118 3.24 14.93 -20.89
C ASN A 118 1.77 14.48 -20.85
N SER A 119 1.41 13.40 -21.55
CA SER A 119 0.03 12.91 -21.61
C SER A 119 -0.33 12.00 -20.41
N ARG A 120 -0.03 12.50 -19.20
CA ARG A 120 -0.42 11.83 -17.97
C ARG A 120 -1.89 12.08 -17.65
N GLN A 121 -2.59 11.03 -17.23
CA GLN A 121 -4.00 11.07 -16.87
C GLN A 121 -4.22 10.32 -15.56
N TRP A 122 -5.10 10.84 -14.72
CA TRP A 122 -5.55 10.17 -13.51
C TRP A 122 -6.77 9.31 -13.85
N VAL A 123 -6.62 8.00 -13.69
CA VAL A 123 -7.71 7.04 -13.97
C VAL A 123 -8.35 6.64 -12.64
N THR A 124 -9.60 7.03 -12.44
CA THR A 124 -10.35 6.76 -11.21
C THR A 124 -10.99 5.36 -11.22
N ARG A 125 -10.93 4.69 -10.06
CA ARG A 125 -11.49 3.35 -9.80
C ARG A 125 -12.25 3.38 -8.48
N GLY A 126 -13.30 2.57 -8.38
CA GLY A 126 -14.16 2.48 -7.20
C GLY A 126 -15.65 2.36 -7.59
N PRO A 127 -16.57 2.53 -6.62
CA PRO A 127 -16.30 2.85 -5.22
C PRO A 127 -15.72 1.67 -4.43
N TYR A 128 -14.89 1.98 -3.44
CA TYR A 128 -14.43 1.04 -2.41
C TYR A 128 -14.99 1.45 -1.05
N GLN A 129 -15.01 0.53 -0.09
CA GLN A 129 -15.44 0.84 1.28
C GLN A 129 -14.32 1.56 2.04
N ILE A 130 -14.68 2.60 2.79
CA ILE A 130 -13.77 3.29 3.72
C ILE A 130 -13.50 2.38 4.92
N ASP A 131 -12.23 2.27 5.34
CA ASP A 131 -11.89 1.58 6.58
C ASP A 131 -12.60 2.27 7.78
N ARG A 132 -13.11 1.46 8.71
CA ARG A 132 -13.78 1.92 9.92
C ARG A 132 -12.91 2.87 10.76
N LYS A 133 -11.59 2.67 10.75
CA LYS A 133 -10.65 3.55 11.47
C LYS A 133 -10.66 4.96 10.86
N ASP A 134 -10.59 5.04 9.54
CA ASP A 134 -10.50 6.29 8.79
C ASP A 134 -11.83 7.03 8.75
N PHE A 135 -12.93 6.28 8.67
CA PHE A 135 -14.28 6.82 8.62
C PHE A 135 -14.59 7.80 9.75
N LYS A 136 -14.14 7.52 10.98
CA LYS A 136 -14.38 8.41 12.14
C LYS A 136 -13.67 9.75 12.02
N ASN A 137 -12.46 9.77 11.47
CA ASN A 137 -11.70 11.00 11.27
C ASN A 137 -12.30 11.83 10.14
N LEU A 138 -12.64 11.16 9.03
CA LEU A 138 -13.29 11.78 7.88
C LEU A 138 -14.64 12.41 8.24
N LEU A 139 -15.46 11.75 9.06
CA LEU A 139 -16.74 12.30 9.50
C LEU A 139 -16.57 13.57 10.35
N ARG A 140 -15.49 13.68 11.14
CA ARG A 140 -15.17 14.92 11.86
C ARG A 140 -14.78 16.04 10.91
N MET A 141 -13.98 15.73 9.89
CA MET A 141 -13.62 16.70 8.84
C MET A 141 -14.88 17.18 8.10
N GLU A 142 -15.73 16.26 7.67
CA GLU A 142 -16.99 16.56 6.99
C GLU A 142 -17.90 17.47 7.83
N ASN A 143 -18.09 17.14 9.10
CA ASN A 143 -18.91 17.97 10.00
C ASN A 143 -18.31 19.36 10.27
N SER A 144 -17.00 19.54 10.07
CA SER A 144 -16.33 20.84 10.19
C SER A 144 -16.38 21.67 8.91
N MET A 145 -16.75 21.05 7.78
CA MET A 145 -16.84 21.74 6.50
C MET A 145 -18.14 22.53 6.39
N VAL A 146 -18.01 23.81 6.06
CA VAL A 146 -19.15 24.67 5.75
C VAL A 146 -19.25 24.79 4.24
N GLY A 147 -20.06 23.92 3.63
CA GLY A 147 -20.29 23.87 2.19
C GLY A 147 -19.29 23.00 1.42
N GLU A 148 -19.18 23.24 0.12
CA GLU A 148 -18.36 22.43 -0.79
C GLU A 148 -16.94 22.99 -0.93
N PRO A 149 -15.92 22.13 -1.13
CA PRO A 149 -14.57 22.57 -1.45
C PRO A 149 -14.49 23.54 -2.63
N VAL A 150 -13.58 24.52 -2.53
CA VAL A 150 -13.33 25.51 -3.60
C VAL A 150 -12.02 25.19 -4.30
N PHE A 151 -12.04 25.20 -5.63
CA PHE A 151 -10.86 24.98 -6.48
C PHE A 151 -10.63 26.20 -7.36
N VAL A 152 -9.39 26.48 -7.74
CA VAL A 152 -9.09 27.48 -8.78
C VAL A 152 -8.70 26.73 -10.05
N LEU A 153 -9.60 26.72 -11.05
CA LEU A 153 -9.32 26.14 -12.35
C LEU A 153 -9.21 27.25 -13.37
N ARG A 154 -8.07 27.35 -14.05
CA ARG A 154 -7.76 28.34 -15.09
C ARG A 154 -8.02 29.77 -14.62
N GLY A 155 -7.64 30.05 -13.38
CA GLY A 155 -7.81 31.36 -12.74
C GLY A 155 -9.23 31.69 -12.28
N LYS A 156 -10.17 30.73 -12.32
CA LYS A 156 -11.55 30.93 -11.86
C LYS A 156 -11.88 30.00 -10.70
N GLU A 157 -12.64 30.49 -9.74
CA GLU A 157 -13.15 29.65 -8.65
C GLU A 157 -14.23 28.70 -9.16
N HIS A 158 -14.10 27.43 -8.80
CA HIS A 158 -15.04 26.38 -9.13
C HIS A 158 -15.40 25.58 -7.87
N ARG A 159 -16.69 25.30 -7.69
CA ARG A 159 -17.21 24.37 -6.68
C ARG A 159 -17.90 23.22 -7.42
N PHE A 160 -17.50 22.01 -7.10
CA PHE A 160 -18.12 20.82 -7.68
C PHE A 160 -19.27 20.37 -6.78
N ARG A 161 -20.48 20.63 -7.25
CA ARG A 161 -21.67 20.26 -6.50
C ARG A 161 -21.82 18.76 -6.42
N PHE A 162 -22.12 18.27 -5.21
CA PHE A 162 -22.61 16.92 -5.08
C PHE A 162 -23.93 16.83 -5.82
N GLN A 163 -23.93 16.12 -6.94
CA GLN A 163 -25.14 15.51 -7.46
C GLN A 163 -25.45 14.33 -6.53
N HIS A 164 -25.81 14.62 -5.28
CA HIS A 164 -26.89 13.81 -4.78
C HIS A 164 -28.04 14.15 -5.70
N ASP A 165 -28.54 13.14 -6.41
CA ASP A 165 -29.97 13.13 -6.66
C ASP A 165 -30.57 13.52 -5.32
N GLU A 166 -31.04 14.79 -5.19
CA GLU A 166 -32.02 15.08 -4.16
C GLU A 166 -32.99 13.94 -4.31
N PRO A 167 -33.15 13.08 -3.28
CA PRO A 167 -33.89 11.84 -3.41
C PRO A 167 -35.17 12.29 -4.04
N SER A 168 -35.34 11.96 -5.34
CA SER A 168 -36.34 12.68 -6.12
C SER A 168 -37.58 12.57 -5.28
N ASP A 169 -38.20 13.68 -4.94
CA ASP A 169 -39.51 13.68 -4.31
C ASP A 169 -40.48 13.12 -5.36
N ARG A 170 -40.27 11.89 -5.84
CA ARG A 170 -41.27 10.84 -5.83
C ARG A 170 -41.92 10.98 -4.47
N VAL A 171 -42.91 11.86 -4.45
CA VAL A 171 -44.02 11.88 -3.54
C VAL A 171 -44.39 10.42 -3.40
N ILE A 172 -43.83 9.76 -2.40
CA ILE A 172 -44.31 8.47 -1.95
C ILE A 172 -45.68 8.88 -1.45
N ALA A 173 -46.69 8.71 -2.31
CA ALA A 173 -48.08 8.89 -1.95
C ALA A 173 -48.21 8.23 -0.59
N ALA A 174 -48.55 9.03 0.44
CA ALA A 174 -48.44 8.64 1.82
C ALA A 174 -49.01 7.22 1.94
N LEU A 175 -48.13 6.25 2.23
CA LEU A 175 -48.57 4.88 2.40
C LEU A 175 -49.67 4.95 3.46
N PRO A 176 -50.83 4.31 3.23
CA PRO A 176 -51.90 4.31 4.22
C PRO A 176 -51.29 3.91 5.56
N PRO A 177 -51.71 4.57 6.66
CA PRO A 177 -51.11 4.37 7.98
C PRO A 177 -51.00 2.86 8.24
N PRO A 178 -49.82 2.36 8.67
CA PRO A 178 -49.61 0.94 8.84
C PRO A 178 -50.68 0.41 9.79
N ILE A 179 -51.44 -0.59 9.33
CA ILE A 179 -52.40 -1.30 10.18
C ILE A 179 -51.61 -1.77 11.41
N PRO A 180 -52.05 -1.45 12.64
CA PRO A 180 -51.32 -1.79 13.85
C PRO A 180 -51.02 -3.28 13.84
N THR A 181 -49.73 -3.60 13.68
CA THR A 181 -49.30 -4.98 13.61
C THR A 181 -49.49 -5.56 15.01
N PRO A 182 -50.21 -6.69 15.17
CA PRO A 182 -50.46 -7.28 16.47
C PRO A 182 -49.14 -7.49 17.20
N LYS A 183 -49.12 -7.11 18.49
CA LYS A 183 -47.94 -7.13 19.35
C LYS A 183 -47.19 -8.47 19.18
N PRO A 184 -45.91 -8.45 18.75
CA PRO A 184 -45.19 -9.68 18.46
C PRO A 184 -45.19 -10.58 19.69
N ALA A 185 -45.60 -11.84 19.52
CA ALA A 185 -45.53 -12.81 20.59
C ALA A 185 -44.08 -12.92 21.09
N PRO A 186 -43.86 -12.95 22.42
CA PRO A 186 -42.51 -13.01 23.00
C PRO A 186 -41.78 -14.25 22.47
N LYS A 187 -40.69 -14.03 21.73
CA LYS A 187 -39.87 -15.13 21.22
C LYS A 187 -39.25 -15.88 22.41
N PRO A 188 -39.35 -17.21 22.46
CA PRO A 188 -38.72 -18.00 23.53
C PRO A 188 -37.21 -17.80 23.48
N LYS A 189 -36.63 -17.47 24.64
CA LYS A 189 -35.17 -17.31 24.79
C LYS A 189 -34.51 -18.64 24.47
N LYS A 190 -33.68 -18.69 23.41
CA LYS A 190 -32.86 -19.87 23.10
C LYS A 190 -31.90 -20.10 24.28
N LYS A 191 -31.97 -21.28 24.91
CA LYS A 191 -30.95 -21.75 25.85
C LYS A 191 -29.64 -21.86 25.09
N VAL A 192 -28.65 -21.07 25.49
CA VAL A 192 -27.26 -21.21 25.03
C VAL A 192 -26.72 -22.48 25.66
N ILE A 193 -26.59 -23.53 24.85
CA ILE A 193 -25.92 -24.76 25.24
C ILE A 193 -24.43 -24.52 24.97
N TYR A 194 -23.64 -24.41 26.04
CA TYR A 194 -22.20 -24.39 25.94
C TYR A 194 -21.73 -25.83 25.65
N GLN A 195 -21.32 -26.09 24.40
CA GLN A 195 -20.53 -27.28 24.11
C GLN A 195 -19.11 -27.01 24.57
N SER A 196 -18.69 -27.70 25.63
CA SER A 196 -17.30 -27.78 26.07
C SER A 196 -16.50 -28.46 24.97
N ASN A 197 -15.59 -27.72 24.34
CA ASN A 197 -14.66 -28.24 23.34
C ASN A 197 -13.68 -29.21 24.03
N GLY A 198 -13.98 -30.49 23.90
CA GLY A 198 -13.01 -31.57 24.06
C GLY A 198 -12.11 -31.63 22.82
N GLU A 199 -10.82 -31.84 23.05
CA GLU A 199 -9.75 -31.88 22.07
C GLU A 199 -9.99 -32.92 20.97
N GLY A 200 -9.65 -32.56 19.72
CA GLY A 200 -9.01 -33.51 18.81
C GLY A 200 -9.86 -34.33 17.82
N GLY A 201 -11.13 -33.99 17.56
CA GLY A 201 -11.92 -34.64 16.51
C GLY A 201 -12.07 -33.77 15.27
N VAL A 202 -11.41 -34.11 14.15
CA VAL A 202 -11.71 -33.51 12.84
C VAL A 202 -13.08 -34.01 12.41
N SER A 203 -14.14 -33.31 12.81
CA SER A 203 -15.50 -33.62 12.37
C SER A 203 -15.60 -33.48 10.86
N GLU A 204 -16.04 -34.55 10.22
CA GLU A 204 -16.34 -34.66 8.79
C GLU A 204 -17.29 -33.52 8.39
N ILE A 205 -16.76 -32.53 7.67
CA ILE A 205 -17.50 -31.31 7.32
C ILE A 205 -18.58 -31.73 6.32
N ASN A 206 -19.84 -31.63 6.73
CA ASN A 206 -20.97 -31.88 5.85
C ASN A 206 -20.90 -30.90 4.66
N PRO A 207 -20.81 -31.35 3.40
CA PRO A 207 -20.56 -30.49 2.24
C PRO A 207 -21.66 -29.45 1.99
N ARG A 208 -22.81 -29.56 2.67
CA ARG A 208 -23.90 -28.59 2.61
C ARG A 208 -23.74 -27.37 3.53
N ASP A 209 -22.80 -27.40 4.48
CA ASP A 209 -22.53 -26.29 5.40
C ASP A 209 -21.42 -25.35 4.90
N PHE A 210 -21.12 -25.39 3.59
CA PHE A 210 -20.11 -24.53 2.98
C PHE A 210 -20.57 -23.07 2.99
N ARG A 211 -20.26 -22.37 4.08
CA ARG A 211 -20.34 -20.91 4.13
C ARG A 211 -19.10 -20.38 3.41
N PRO A 212 -19.24 -19.46 2.44
CA PRO A 212 -18.08 -18.85 1.81
C PRO A 212 -17.20 -18.23 2.90
N LEU A 213 -15.89 -18.51 2.85
CA LEU A 213 -14.91 -17.95 3.79
C LEU A 213 -15.02 -16.43 3.75
N ASN A 214 -15.02 -15.79 4.93
CA ASN A 214 -14.94 -14.34 4.99
C ASN A 214 -13.62 -13.84 4.38
N SER A 215 -13.54 -12.56 4.02
CA SER A 215 -12.34 -11.95 3.42
C SER A 215 -11.07 -12.25 4.20
N ASP A 216 -11.16 -12.21 5.53
CA ASP A 216 -10.02 -12.38 6.42
C ASP A 216 -9.54 -13.84 6.47
N GLN A 217 -10.47 -14.80 6.48
CA GLN A 217 -10.15 -16.23 6.40
C GLN A 217 -9.59 -16.59 5.02
N GLN A 218 -10.10 -15.98 3.94
CA GLN A 218 -9.51 -16.12 2.62
C GLN A 218 -8.09 -15.55 2.59
N ALA A 219 -7.85 -14.38 3.19
CA ALA A 219 -6.52 -13.79 3.29
C ALA A 219 -5.56 -14.66 4.12
N ILE A 220 -6.02 -15.21 5.26
CA ILE A 220 -5.24 -16.15 6.08
C ILE A 220 -4.94 -17.42 5.29
N GLN A 221 -5.92 -17.95 4.55
CA GLN A 221 -5.74 -19.16 3.73
C GLN A 221 -4.81 -18.90 2.55
N MET A 222 -4.87 -17.73 1.93
CA MET A 222 -3.93 -17.30 0.89
C MET A 222 -2.53 -17.02 1.45
N ALA A 223 -2.42 -16.59 2.71
CA ALA A 223 -1.16 -16.35 3.39
C ALA A 223 -0.49 -17.65 3.91
N LYS A 224 -1.26 -18.73 4.08
CA LYS A 224 -0.70 -20.03 4.48
C LYS A 224 0.34 -20.49 3.45
N GLY A 225 1.56 -20.69 3.92
CA GLY A 225 2.70 -21.14 3.10
C GLY A 225 3.57 -20.02 2.54
N PHE A 226 3.23 -18.75 2.76
CA PHE A 226 4.11 -17.62 2.49
C PHE A 226 4.91 -17.24 3.73
N ALA A 227 6.13 -16.74 3.52
CA ALA A 227 6.96 -16.25 4.61
C ALA A 227 6.42 -14.90 5.15
N GLU A 228 6.70 -14.59 6.42
CA GLU A 228 6.33 -13.31 7.04
C GLU A 228 7.02 -12.15 6.30
N ARG A 229 6.39 -10.97 6.24
CA ARG A 229 6.95 -9.80 5.55
C ARG A 229 6.98 -8.57 6.45
N THR A 230 8.02 -7.76 6.30
CA THR A 230 8.10 -6.44 6.95
C THR A 230 7.28 -5.39 6.19
N SER A 231 7.10 -4.21 6.77
CA SER A 231 6.47 -3.06 6.10
C SER A 231 7.19 -2.63 4.82
N ASN A 232 8.50 -2.90 4.74
CA ASN A 232 9.33 -2.58 3.59
C ASN A 232 9.28 -3.65 2.49
N GLY A 233 8.54 -4.73 2.71
CA GLY A 233 8.37 -5.84 1.76
C GLY A 233 9.45 -6.92 1.85
N ASP A 234 10.44 -6.76 2.74
CA ASP A 234 11.44 -7.78 3.05
C ASP A 234 10.77 -9.03 3.63
N VAL A 235 11.37 -10.20 3.41
CA VAL A 235 10.88 -11.45 3.98
C VAL A 235 11.59 -11.71 5.29
N VAL A 236 10.85 -12.12 6.32
CA VAL A 236 11.40 -12.56 7.60
C VAL A 236 11.28 -14.07 7.68
N HIS A 237 12.43 -14.72 7.82
CA HIS A 237 12.54 -16.14 8.09
C HIS A 237 12.80 -16.35 9.58
N THR A 238 12.02 -17.21 10.23
CA THR A 238 12.29 -17.63 11.61
C THR A 238 12.96 -19.00 11.56
N VAL A 239 14.17 -19.09 12.10
CA VAL A 239 14.98 -20.31 12.14
C VAL A 239 14.22 -21.39 12.92
N ARG A 240 14.02 -22.56 12.33
CA ARG A 240 13.23 -23.65 12.94
C ARG A 240 14.08 -24.73 13.58
N SER A 241 15.27 -24.97 13.02
CA SER A 241 16.20 -26.01 13.47
C SER A 241 17.62 -25.44 13.58
N SER A 242 18.42 -26.01 14.47
CA SER A 242 19.85 -25.69 14.59
C SER A 242 20.68 -26.12 13.37
N ASP A 243 20.12 -27.00 12.54
CA ASP A 243 20.77 -27.46 11.30
C ASP A 243 20.60 -26.44 10.16
N GLU A 244 19.75 -25.42 10.32
CA GLU A 244 19.58 -24.37 9.33
C GLU A 244 20.78 -23.42 9.35
N THR A 245 21.41 -23.25 8.19
CA THR A 245 22.52 -22.32 8.01
C THR A 245 22.08 -21.13 7.15
N LEU A 246 22.81 -20.02 7.23
CA LEU A 246 22.59 -18.87 6.34
C LEU A 246 22.70 -19.26 4.85
N GLU A 247 23.50 -20.28 4.51
CA GLU A 247 23.62 -20.79 3.15
C GLU A 247 22.34 -21.48 2.68
N LEU A 248 21.68 -22.27 3.54
CA LEU A 248 20.40 -22.92 3.21
C LEU A 248 19.28 -21.90 3.04
N ILE A 249 19.17 -20.96 4.00
CA ILE A 249 18.19 -19.87 3.94
C ILE A 249 18.42 -19.03 2.68
N SER A 250 19.68 -18.70 2.37
CA SER A 250 20.04 -17.95 1.18
C SER A 250 19.76 -18.72 -0.11
N ARG A 251 20.04 -20.03 -0.15
CA ARG A 251 19.73 -20.88 -1.30
C ARG A 251 18.23 -20.89 -1.61
N TRP A 252 17.39 -21.04 -0.58
CA TRP A 252 15.93 -21.03 -0.75
C TRP A 252 15.41 -19.67 -1.20
N TYR A 253 15.65 -18.62 -0.41
CA TYR A 253 15.02 -17.32 -0.65
C TYR A 253 15.66 -16.53 -1.78
N SER A 254 16.97 -16.65 -2.00
CA SER A 254 17.71 -15.85 -3.00
C SER A 254 18.24 -16.64 -4.19
N GLY A 255 18.02 -17.96 -4.21
CA GLY A 255 18.36 -18.85 -5.32
C GLY A 255 19.85 -19.15 -5.46
N GLY A 256 20.67 -18.99 -4.41
CA GLY A 256 22.06 -19.43 -4.43
C GLY A 256 22.77 -19.23 -3.09
N PRO A 257 23.72 -20.11 -2.71
CA PRO A 257 24.45 -20.02 -1.43
C PRO A 257 25.43 -18.83 -1.38
N ASN A 258 25.88 -18.34 -2.53
CA ASN A 258 26.85 -17.22 -2.62
C ASN A 258 26.32 -15.91 -2.00
N ASN A 259 24.99 -15.80 -1.81
CA ASN A 259 24.35 -14.64 -1.21
C ASN A 259 24.36 -14.68 0.33
N ALA A 260 24.85 -15.77 0.95
CA ALA A 260 24.89 -15.93 2.39
C ALA A 260 25.72 -14.84 3.09
N ALA A 261 26.85 -14.44 2.50
CA ALA A 261 27.69 -13.37 3.05
C ALA A 261 26.97 -12.01 3.07
N SER A 262 26.25 -11.68 2.00
CA SER A 262 25.43 -10.46 1.94
C SER A 262 24.26 -10.51 2.93
N LEU A 263 23.66 -11.68 3.13
CA LEU A 263 22.59 -11.87 4.10
C LEU A 263 23.10 -11.76 5.55
N ALA A 264 24.30 -12.30 5.82
CA ALA A 264 25.00 -12.18 7.08
C ALA A 264 25.28 -10.69 7.41
N GLN A 265 25.81 -9.94 6.44
CA GLN A 265 26.04 -8.50 6.56
C GLN A 265 24.75 -7.72 6.83
N ALA A 266 23.65 -8.04 6.13
CA ALA A 266 22.37 -7.36 6.29
C ALA A 266 21.74 -7.57 7.68
N ASN A 267 22.04 -8.68 8.34
CA ASN A 267 21.52 -9.03 9.67
C ASN A 267 22.54 -8.81 10.80
N ALA A 268 23.71 -8.24 10.50
CA ALA A 268 24.83 -8.09 11.44
C ALA A 268 25.26 -9.41 12.12
N ILE A 269 25.25 -10.52 11.36
CA ILE A 269 25.65 -11.86 11.82
C ILE A 269 27.03 -12.19 11.22
N PRO A 270 28.00 -12.71 11.99
CA PRO A 270 29.26 -13.18 11.42
C PRO A 270 29.05 -14.39 10.51
N VAL A 271 29.76 -14.43 9.37
CA VAL A 271 29.68 -15.55 8.41
C VAL A 271 30.15 -16.85 9.08
N GLY A 272 29.39 -17.94 8.91
CA GLY A 272 29.70 -19.24 9.51
C GLY A 272 29.21 -19.43 10.95
N THR A 273 28.50 -18.46 11.52
CA THR A 273 27.89 -18.61 12.85
C THR A 273 26.69 -19.56 12.79
N ALA A 274 26.63 -20.52 13.72
CA ALA A 274 25.46 -21.38 13.89
C ALA A 274 24.23 -20.55 14.29
N LEU A 275 23.08 -20.83 13.67
CA LEU A 275 21.84 -20.11 13.95
C LEU A 275 21.07 -20.78 15.09
N ASN A 276 20.58 -19.99 16.03
CA ASN A 276 19.74 -20.49 17.11
C ASN A 276 18.28 -20.63 16.62
N PRO A 277 17.58 -21.75 16.92
CA PRO A 277 16.15 -21.86 16.69
C PRO A 277 15.37 -20.68 17.30
N GLY A 278 14.45 -20.11 16.54
CA GLY A 278 13.69 -18.91 16.88
C GLY A 278 14.35 -17.59 16.45
N ALA A 279 15.61 -17.60 16.01
CA ALA A 279 16.24 -16.40 15.47
C ALA A 279 15.50 -15.91 14.21
N ARG A 280 15.35 -14.59 14.07
CA ARG A 280 14.68 -13.96 12.92
C ARG A 280 15.73 -13.41 11.96
N ILE A 281 15.75 -13.92 10.74
CA ILE A 281 16.63 -13.51 9.66
C ILE A 281 15.80 -12.72 8.64
N THR A 282 16.18 -11.47 8.40
CA THR A 282 15.54 -10.60 7.40
C THR A 282 16.25 -10.75 6.06
N ILE A 283 15.51 -11.15 5.03
CA ILE A 283 15.98 -11.25 3.65
C ILE A 283 15.53 -9.98 2.90
N PRO A 284 16.47 -9.10 2.49
CA PRO A 284 16.14 -7.87 1.78
C PRO A 284 15.41 -8.14 0.47
N LEU A 285 14.38 -7.34 0.15
CA LEU A 285 13.52 -7.52 -1.04
C LEU A 285 14.30 -7.72 -2.34
N ARG A 286 15.38 -6.97 -2.52
CA ARG A 286 16.26 -7.05 -3.72
C ARG A 286 16.94 -8.41 -3.92
N MET A 287 16.99 -9.26 -2.90
CA MET A 287 17.61 -10.58 -2.93
C MET A 287 16.58 -11.70 -3.09
N ILE A 288 15.28 -11.42 -2.98
CA ILE A 288 14.24 -12.44 -2.92
C ILE A 288 13.89 -12.94 -4.31
N LYS A 289 13.91 -14.26 -4.47
CA LYS A 289 13.37 -15.00 -5.62
C LYS A 289 12.14 -15.82 -5.25
N GLU A 290 12.07 -16.31 -4.01
CA GLU A 290 10.96 -17.12 -3.51
C GLU A 290 10.30 -16.42 -2.32
N PHE A 291 8.97 -16.25 -2.37
CA PHE A 291 8.20 -15.64 -1.27
C PHE A 291 7.56 -16.70 -0.36
N LYS A 292 7.56 -17.96 -0.79
CA LYS A 292 7.08 -19.07 0.02
C LYS A 292 7.98 -19.32 1.22
N GLN A 293 7.36 -19.75 2.30
CA GLN A 293 8.09 -20.17 3.50
C GLN A 293 8.95 -21.38 3.18
N MET A 294 10.20 -21.37 3.63
CA MET A 294 11.10 -22.52 3.50
C MET A 294 10.45 -23.76 4.17
N PRO A 295 10.35 -24.90 3.47
CA PRO A 295 9.79 -26.11 4.04
C PRO A 295 10.69 -26.66 5.14
N GLU A 296 10.10 -27.35 6.11
CA GLU A 296 10.84 -28.01 7.18
C GLU A 296 11.68 -29.16 6.60
N GLY A 297 12.95 -29.24 6.99
CA GLY A 297 13.87 -30.27 6.48
C GLY A 297 14.48 -30.00 5.10
N TYR A 298 14.45 -28.75 4.62
CA TYR A 298 15.19 -28.33 3.42
C TYR A 298 16.71 -28.53 3.61
N LYS A 299 17.40 -29.12 2.62
CA LYS A 299 18.84 -29.47 2.65
C LYS A 299 19.53 -29.08 1.35
#